data_AF-F9UAU5-F1
#
_entry.id   AF-F9UAU5-F1
#
_cell.length_a   1.000
_cell.length_b   1.000
_cell.length_c   1.000
_cell.angle_alpha   90.00
_cell.angle_beta   90.00
_cell.angle_gamma   90.00
#
_symmetry.space_group_name_H-M   'P 1'
#
loop_
_entity.id
_entity.type
_entity.pdbx_description
1 polymer ?
#
loop_
_entity_poly.entity_id
_entity_poly.type
_entity_poly.pdbx_seq_one_letter_code
_entity_poly.pdbx_strand_id
1 'polypeptide(L)'
;MPTVDRLRRYVLESFLFTTDESALDNDDSFLDKGIIDSTGILELVTFLEQEFGIQIADEELLPENLDSIDRLVNFIHRKQS
;
A
#
# COMPACT_ATOMS: atom_id res chain seq x y z
N MET A 1 -16.49 -1.61 -0.54
CA MET A 1 -15.36 -2.26 -1.22
C MET A 1 -14.37 -2.71 -0.16
N PRO A 2 -13.77 -3.89 -0.29
CA PRO A 2 -12.65 -4.33 0.55
C PRO A 2 -11.48 -3.33 0.51
N THR A 3 -10.78 -3.17 1.64
CA THR A 3 -9.55 -2.36 1.77
C THR A 3 -8.51 -2.77 0.72
N VAL A 4 -8.35 -4.08 0.52
CA VAL A 4 -7.46 -4.71 -0.46
C VAL A 4 -7.66 -4.14 -1.88
N ASP A 5 -8.89 -4.16 -2.38
CA ASP A 5 -9.19 -3.75 -3.77
C ASP A 5 -8.90 -2.27 -4.00
N ARG A 6 -9.10 -1.43 -2.98
CA ARG A 6 -8.78 0.02 -3.05
C ARG A 6 -7.28 0.24 -3.16
N LEU A 7 -6.51 -0.43 -2.30
CA LEU A 7 -5.05 -0.35 -2.31
C LEU A 7 -4.48 -0.87 -3.62
N ARG A 8 -4.96 -2.04 -4.07
CA ARG A 8 -4.49 -2.64 -5.31
C ARG A 8 -4.75 -1.70 -6.47
N ARG A 9 -5.98 -1.19 -6.61
CA ARG A 9 -6.31 -0.25 -7.69
C ARG A 9 -5.46 1.00 -7.63
N TYR A 10 -5.29 1.60 -6.45
CA TYR A 10 -4.44 2.76 -6.27
C TYR A 10 -3.00 2.46 -6.73
N VAL A 11 -2.42 1.34 -6.31
CA VAL A 11 -1.04 0.99 -6.69
C VAL A 11 -0.93 0.75 -8.20
N LEU A 12 -1.87 0.02 -8.78
CA LEU A 12 -1.91 -0.27 -10.21
C LEU A 12 -2.04 1.01 -11.06
N GLU A 13 -2.91 1.93 -10.66
CA GLU A 13 -3.15 3.17 -11.40
C GLU A 13 -2.04 4.22 -11.18
N SER A 14 -1.55 4.37 -9.94
CA SER A 14 -0.55 5.39 -9.58
C SER A 14 0.87 5.00 -9.94
N PHE A 15 1.25 3.72 -9.84
CA PHE A 15 2.64 3.29 -10.06
C PHE A 15 2.82 2.47 -11.33
N LEU A 16 1.92 1.52 -11.61
CA LEU A 16 2.03 0.62 -12.77
C LEU A 16 1.31 1.15 -14.03
N PHE A 17 0.54 2.24 -13.90
CA PHE A 17 -0.27 2.83 -14.96
C PHE A 17 -1.10 1.78 -15.73
N THR A 18 -1.62 0.80 -15.00
CA THR A 18 -2.39 -0.32 -15.52
C THR A 18 -3.66 -0.51 -14.70
N THR A 19 -4.63 -1.19 -15.29
CA THR A 19 -5.84 -1.65 -14.60
C THR A 19 -5.88 -3.17 -14.49
N ASP A 20 -4.79 -3.85 -14.89
CA ASP A 20 -4.68 -5.29 -14.85
C ASP A 20 -4.39 -5.77 -13.42
N GLU A 21 -5.40 -6.33 -12.76
CA GLU A 21 -5.28 -6.84 -11.40
C GLU A 21 -4.37 -8.06 -11.28
N SER A 22 -4.04 -8.74 -12.38
CA SER A 22 -3.10 -9.87 -12.37
C SER A 22 -1.63 -9.42 -12.34
N ALA A 23 -1.36 -8.12 -12.54
CA ALA A 23 -0.02 -7.56 -12.47
C ALA A 23 0.53 -7.47 -11.04
N LEU A 24 -0.35 -7.46 -10.03
CA LEU A 24 -0.01 -7.29 -8.62
C LEU A 24 -0.89 -8.16 -7.72
N ASP A 25 -0.27 -9.19 -7.14
CA ASP A 25 -0.88 -10.01 -6.09
C ASP A 25 -0.77 -9.34 -4.71
N ASN A 26 -1.51 -9.84 -3.73
CA ASN A 26 -1.56 -9.22 -2.41
C ASN A 26 -0.30 -9.44 -1.56
N ASP A 27 0.40 -10.55 -1.80
CA ASP A 27 1.64 -10.91 -1.11
C ASP A 27 2.89 -10.47 -1.89
N ASP A 28 2.70 -9.84 -3.06
CA ASP A 28 3.81 -9.34 -3.85
C ASP A 28 4.52 -8.18 -3.15
N SER A 29 5.85 -8.26 -3.09
CA SER A 29 6.71 -7.20 -2.60
C SER A 29 6.79 -6.05 -3.61
N PHE A 30 6.38 -4.86 -3.20
CA PHE A 30 6.42 -3.65 -4.02
C PHE A 30 7.86 -3.21 -4.29
N LEU A 31 8.75 -3.35 -3.31
CA LEU A 31 10.15 -2.99 -3.45
C LEU A 31 10.91 -4.00 -4.32
N ASP A 32 10.72 -5.31 -4.09
CA ASP A 32 11.42 -6.34 -4.88
C ASP A 32 10.97 -6.32 -6.35
N LYS A 33 9.69 -6.04 -6.62
CA LYS A 33 9.19 -5.86 -7.99
C LYS A 33 9.55 -4.50 -8.59
N GLY A 34 10.09 -3.56 -7.80
CA GLY A 34 10.38 -2.20 -8.23
C GLY A 34 9.12 -1.42 -8.63
N ILE A 35 7.98 -1.73 -8.01
CA ILE A 35 6.69 -1.04 -8.23
C ILE A 35 6.69 0.28 -7.49
N ILE A 36 7.17 0.27 -6.24
CA ILE A 36 7.21 1.44 -5.38
C ILE A 36 8.67 1.70 -5.01
N ASP A 37 9.09 2.95 -5.13
CA ASP A 37 10.37 3.44 -4.61
C ASP A 37 10.20 4.10 -3.24
N SER A 38 11.30 4.47 -2.59
CA SER A 38 11.28 5.19 -1.30
C SER A 38 10.41 6.45 -1.31
N THR A 39 10.32 7.16 -2.44
CA THR A 39 9.41 8.31 -2.60
C THR A 39 7.94 7.90 -2.71
N GLY A 40 7.66 6.79 -3.39
CA GLY A 40 6.30 6.30 -3.58
C GLY A 40 5.66 5.78 -2.28
N ILE A 41 6.47 5.28 -1.34
CA ILE A 41 6.02 4.91 0.00
C ILE A 41 5.38 6.13 0.71
N LEU A 42 5.96 7.33 0.59
CA LEU A 42 5.43 8.54 1.22
C LEU A 42 4.08 8.96 0.63
N GLU A 43 3.91 8.84 -0.69
CA GLU A 43 2.63 9.10 -1.36
C GLU A 43 1.57 8.08 -0.94
N LEU A 44 1.94 6.80 -0.89
CA LEU A 44 1.07 5.72 -0.43
C LEU A 44 0.62 5.95 1.01
N VAL A 45 1.54 6.34 1.89
CA VAL A 45 1.23 6.68 3.29
C VAL A 45 0.27 7.85 3.36
N THR A 46 0.53 8.92 2.61
CA THR A 46 -0.37 10.09 2.57
C THR A 46 -1.77 9.66 2.12
N PHE A 47 -1.87 8.82 1.09
CA PHE A 47 -3.14 8.24 0.64
C PHE A 47 -3.82 7.43 1.75
N LEU A 48 -3.07 6.58 2.45
CA LEU A 48 -3.60 5.75 3.54
C LEU A 48 -4.14 6.61 4.69
N GLU A 49 -3.39 7.62 5.11
CA GLU A 49 -3.81 8.54 6.16
C GLU A 49 -5.08 9.30 5.78
N GLN A 50 -5.20 9.76 4.53
CA GLN A 50 -6.38 10.46 4.06
C GLN A 50 -7.59 9.56 3.82
N GLU A 51 -7.40 8.40 3.21
CA GLU A 51 -8.48 7.49 2.82
C GLU A 51 -9.04 6.71 4.02
N PHE A 52 -8.18 6.34 4.97
CA PHE A 52 -8.55 5.53 6.13
C PHE A 52 -8.55 6.30 7.45
N GLY A 53 -8.10 7.56 7.46
CA GLY A 53 -8.07 8.41 8.65
C GLY A 53 -7.09 7.94 9.72
N ILE A 54 -6.03 7.22 9.32
CA ILE A 54 -5.01 6.70 10.24
C ILE A 54 -3.79 7.63 10.28
N GLN A 55 -2.94 7.48 11.30
CA GLN A 55 -1.62 8.10 11.35
C GLN A 55 -0.53 7.04 11.28
N ILE A 56 0.42 7.24 10.36
CA ILE A 56 1.57 6.37 10.16
C ILE A 56 2.81 7.13 10.62
N ALA A 57 3.49 6.61 11.66
CA ALA A 57 4.73 7.21 12.14
C ALA A 57 5.90 6.85 11.21
N ASP A 58 6.96 7.66 11.22
CA ASP A 58 8.18 7.40 10.44
C ASP A 58 8.79 6.02 10.75
N GLU A 59 8.68 5.57 12.00
CA GLU A 59 9.13 4.25 12.47
C GLU A 59 8.30 3.09 11.87
N GLU A 60 7.10 3.39 11.39
CA GLU A 60 6.20 2.42 10.75
C GLU A 60 6.37 2.40 9.22
N LEU A 61 7.10 3.37 8.66
CA LEU A 61 7.49 3.47 7.24
C LEU A 61 8.56 2.45 6.86
N LEU A 62 8.37 1.22 7.28
CA LEU A 62 9.29 0.12 7.05
C LEU A 62 8.71 -0.82 5.98
N PRO A 63 9.55 -1.42 5.13
CA PRO A 63 9.13 -2.44 4.18
C PRO A 63 8.33 -3.57 4.85
N GLU A 64 8.70 -3.97 6.07
CA GLU A 64 7.97 -4.99 6.81
C GLU A 64 6.48 -4.70 7.01
N ASN A 65 6.07 -3.42 7.00
CA ASN A 65 4.67 -2.99 7.13
C ASN A 65 4.03 -2.56 5.81
N LEU A 66 4.80 -2.03 4.86
CA LEU A 66 4.27 -1.35 3.67
C LEU A 66 4.60 -2.04 2.35
N ASP A 67 5.40 -3.10 2.38
CA ASP A 67 5.94 -3.74 1.17
C ASP A 67 4.93 -4.62 0.42
N SER A 68 3.74 -4.88 0.96
CA SER A 68 2.70 -5.62 0.22
C SER A 68 1.29 -5.17 0.61
N ILE A 69 0.30 -5.48 -0.24
CA ILE A 69 -1.11 -5.13 0.02
C ILE A 69 -1.58 -5.77 1.33
N ASP A 70 -1.26 -7.05 1.54
CA ASP A 70 -1.68 -7.76 2.75
C ASP A 70 -1.08 -7.15 4.02
N ARG A 71 0.17 -6.69 3.96
CA ARG A 71 0.82 -5.98 5.09
C ARG A 71 0.13 -4.66 5.38
N LEU A 72 -0.17 -3.87 4.35
CA LEU A 72 -0.92 -2.63 4.49
C LEU A 72 -2.31 -2.84 5.09
N VAL A 73 -3.04 -3.83 4.60
CA VAL A 73 -4.38 -4.16 5.10
C VAL A 73 -4.32 -4.54 6.57
N ASN A 74 -3.39 -5.42 6.95
CA ASN A 74 -3.18 -5.79 8.35
C ASN A 74 -2.77 -4.58 9.21
N PHE A 75 -1.94 -3.70 8.69
CA PHE A 75 -1.51 -2.48 9.37
C PHE A 75 -2.69 -1.53 9.62
N ILE A 76 -3.51 -1.27 8.60
CA ILE A 76 -4.72 -0.44 8.72
C ILE A 76 -5.68 -1.06 9.74
N HIS A 77 -5.92 -2.37 9.68
CA HIS A 77 -6.78 -3.06 10.63
C HIS A 77 -6.30 -2.93 12.08
N ARG A 78 -4.97 -2.96 12.30
CA ARG A 78 -4.40 -2.74 13.63
C ARG A 78 -4.60 -1.31 14.14
N LYS A 79 -4.57 -0.31 13.24
CA LYS A 79 -4.77 1.10 13.59
C LYS A 79 -6.23 1.47 13.84
N GLN A 80 -7.15 0.76 13.20
CA GLN A 80 -8.61 1.00 13.31
C GLN A 80 -9.29 0.18 14.43
N SER A 81 -8.56 -0.72 15.10
CA SER A 81 -9.07 -1.53 16.22
C SER A 81 -8.81 -0.87 17.57
#